data_AF-A0A2X4VYQ4-F1
#
_entry.id   AF-A0A2X4VYQ4-F1
#
_cell.length_a   1.000
_cell.length_b   1.000
_cell.length_c   1.000
_cell.angle_alpha   90.00
_cell.angle_beta   90.00
_cell.angle_gamma   90.00
#
_symmetry.space_group_name_H-M   'P 1'
#
loop_
_entity.id
_entity.type
_entity.pdbx_description
1 polymer ?
#
loop_
_entity_poly.entity_id
_entity_poly.type
_entity_poly.pdbx_seq_one_letter_code
_entity_poly.pdbx_strand_id
1 'polypeptide(L)'
;MWPARQRKGALNTSITWRAAGSYAAFYPAKAFLEKEAKALTVGLYNSGEFINNPPVALGENAVVVVASHKGNTPETIKAAEIARQHGTPVIGLTWVMDSPLVAHCDYVETYTFGDGKDIAGEKTMKGLLSAVELLQQTEGYAHYDDFQDGVSKINRIVWRACEQVAERAQAFAQEYKDDKVIYTVASGAGYGAAYLQSICIFMEMQWIHSACIHSGEFFPRAV
;
A
#
# COMPACT_ATOMS: atom_id res chain seq x y z
N MET A 1 -5.67 7.57 -14.28
CA MET A 1 -6.44 6.33 -14.52
C MET A 1 -5.97 5.67 -15.79
N TRP A 2 -5.32 4.53 -15.62
CA TRP A 2 -4.90 3.63 -16.70
C TRP A 2 -6.06 2.66 -17.01
N PRO A 3 -6.30 2.30 -18.28
CA PRO A 3 -7.36 1.36 -18.64
C PRO A 3 -6.95 -0.08 -18.32
N ALA A 4 -7.78 -0.82 -17.58
CA ALA A 4 -7.65 -2.25 -17.42
C ALA A 4 -7.86 -2.93 -18.77
N ARG A 5 -6.90 -3.75 -19.22
CA ARG A 5 -7.02 -4.49 -20.48
C ARG A 5 -8.06 -5.59 -20.31
N GLN A 6 -9.28 -5.37 -20.81
CA GLN A 6 -10.26 -6.44 -20.98
C GLN A 6 -9.87 -7.32 -22.18
N ARG A 7 -9.32 -8.51 -21.95
CA ARG A 7 -9.20 -9.56 -22.97
C ARG A 7 -10.07 -10.75 -22.58
N LYS A 8 -10.81 -11.29 -23.56
CA LYS A 8 -11.76 -12.40 -23.39
C LYS A 8 -11.05 -13.67 -22.94
N GLY A 9 -11.27 -14.07 -21.70
CA GLY A 9 -10.77 -15.29 -21.05
C GLY A 9 -10.85 -15.10 -19.54
N ALA A 10 -11.17 -16.13 -18.76
CA ALA A 10 -11.37 -16.03 -17.32
C ALA A 10 -10.20 -15.28 -16.64
N LEU A 11 -10.50 -14.11 -16.07
CA LEU A 11 -9.53 -13.20 -15.45
C LEU A 11 -9.08 -13.79 -14.12
N ASN A 12 -8.03 -14.61 -14.14
CA ASN A 12 -7.22 -14.88 -12.95
C ASN A 12 -6.19 -13.75 -12.81
N THR A 13 -6.66 -12.54 -12.53
CA THR A 13 -5.75 -11.39 -12.40
C THR A 13 -5.08 -11.42 -11.04
N SER A 14 -3.80 -11.81 -11.04
CA SER A 14 -2.95 -11.70 -9.85
C SER A 14 -2.45 -10.27 -9.71
N ILE A 15 -2.85 -9.59 -8.64
CA ILE A 15 -2.41 -8.21 -8.36
C ILE A 15 -1.27 -8.29 -7.38
N THR A 16 -0.09 -7.80 -7.78
CA THR A 16 1.09 -7.80 -6.90
C THR A 16 1.44 -6.38 -6.49
N TRP A 17 1.18 -6.03 -5.23
CA TRP A 17 1.62 -4.75 -4.67
C TRP A 17 3.04 -4.89 -4.09
N ARG A 18 3.95 -3.97 -4.41
CA ARG A 18 5.37 -4.09 -4.02
C ARG A 18 5.98 -2.77 -3.61
N ALA A 19 6.76 -2.84 -2.53
CA ALA A 19 7.74 -1.83 -2.20
C ALA A 19 8.64 -2.35 -1.06
N ALA A 20 9.74 -1.63 -0.80
CA ALA A 20 10.49 -1.74 0.45
C ALA A 20 9.66 -1.17 1.63
N GLY A 21 10.07 -0.06 2.25
CA GLY A 21 9.28 0.64 3.29
C GLY A 21 7.90 1.15 2.85
N SER A 22 7.51 1.00 1.57
CA SER A 22 6.13 1.29 1.11
C SER A 22 5.25 0.05 0.99
N TYR A 23 5.75 -1.14 1.34
CA TYR A 23 5.01 -2.40 1.34
C TYR A 23 3.70 -2.25 2.11
N ALA A 24 3.80 -1.73 3.33
CA ALA A 24 2.67 -1.65 4.22
C ALA A 24 1.64 -0.56 3.84
N ALA A 25 2.03 0.39 2.97
CA ALA A 25 1.10 1.37 2.40
C ALA A 25 0.07 0.73 1.48
N PHE A 26 0.28 -0.50 1.02
CA PHE A 26 -0.66 -1.23 0.17
C PHE A 26 -1.57 -2.21 0.92
N TYR A 27 -1.50 -2.30 2.26
CA TYR A 27 -2.44 -3.13 3.02
C TYR A 27 -3.90 -2.75 2.82
N PRO A 28 -4.28 -1.45 2.78
CA PRO A 28 -5.67 -1.08 2.49
C PRO A 28 -6.13 -1.59 1.12
N ALA A 29 -5.26 -1.49 0.09
CA ALA A 29 -5.54 -2.00 -1.24
C ALA A 29 -5.71 -3.52 -1.26
N LYS A 30 -4.83 -4.26 -0.58
CA LYS A 30 -4.92 -5.72 -0.41
C LYS A 30 -6.23 -6.11 0.29
N ALA A 31 -6.48 -5.54 1.47
CA ALA A 31 -7.65 -5.86 2.28
C ALA A 31 -8.96 -5.54 1.56
N PHE A 32 -8.99 -4.45 0.78
CA PHE A 32 -10.12 -4.11 -0.08
C PHE A 32 -10.38 -5.18 -1.13
N LEU A 33 -9.37 -5.53 -1.93
CA LEU A 33 -9.54 -6.50 -3.01
C LEU A 33 -9.86 -7.91 -2.49
N GLU A 34 -9.21 -8.36 -1.41
CA GLU A 34 -9.51 -9.66 -0.80
C GLU A 34 -10.94 -9.76 -0.27
N LYS A 35 -11.54 -8.63 0.09
CA LYS A 35 -12.91 -8.57 0.58
C LYS A 35 -13.94 -8.47 -0.54
N GLU A 36 -13.66 -7.64 -1.55
CA GLU A 36 -14.66 -7.21 -2.53
C GLU A 36 -14.53 -7.92 -3.90
N ALA A 37 -13.36 -8.46 -4.25
CA ALA A 37 -13.15 -9.15 -5.52
C ALA A 37 -13.60 -10.62 -5.45
N LYS A 38 -14.19 -11.12 -6.55
CA LYS A 38 -14.64 -12.51 -6.66
C LYS A 38 -13.69 -13.38 -7.48
N ALA A 39 -13.05 -12.81 -8.50
CA ALA A 39 -12.19 -13.53 -9.43
C ALA A 39 -10.72 -13.11 -9.34
N LEU A 40 -10.43 -11.91 -8.80
CA LEU A 40 -9.06 -11.42 -8.65
C LEU A 40 -8.32 -12.19 -7.55
N THR A 41 -7.10 -12.61 -7.86
CA THR A 41 -6.15 -13.13 -6.85
C THR A 41 -5.27 -11.99 -6.40
N VAL A 42 -5.09 -11.81 -5.09
CA VAL A 42 -4.36 -10.66 -4.55
C VAL A 42 -3.10 -11.14 -3.85
N GLY A 43 -1.98 -10.48 -4.17
CA GLY A 43 -0.68 -10.71 -3.56
C GLY A 43 -0.02 -9.41 -3.12
N LEU A 44 0.69 -9.46 -2.00
CA LEU A 44 1.42 -8.33 -1.44
C LEU A 44 2.76 -8.84 -0.96
N TYR A 45 3.84 -8.39 -1.62
CA TYR A 45 5.18 -8.94 -1.39
C TYR A 45 6.19 -7.83 -1.18
N ASN A 46 7.16 -8.08 -0.30
CA ASN A 46 8.35 -7.26 -0.25
C ASN A 46 9.10 -7.40 -1.60
N SER A 47 9.69 -6.33 -2.11
CA SER A 47 10.40 -6.36 -3.39
C SER A 47 11.51 -7.43 -3.44
N GLY A 48 12.27 -7.61 -2.35
CA GLY A 48 13.32 -8.62 -2.26
C GLY A 48 12.79 -10.04 -2.28
N GLU A 49 11.70 -10.32 -1.56
CA GLU A 49 11.03 -11.63 -1.59
C GLU A 49 10.49 -11.94 -2.99
N PHE A 50 9.84 -10.96 -3.61
CA PHE A 50 9.31 -11.11 -4.96
C PHE A 50 10.40 -11.45 -6.00
N ILE A 51 11.57 -10.80 -5.93
CA ILE A 51 12.68 -11.05 -6.87
C ILE A 51 13.16 -12.50 -6.76
N ASN A 52 13.26 -13.01 -5.53
CA ASN A 52 13.83 -14.33 -5.26
C ASN A 52 12.79 -15.46 -5.38
N ASN A 53 11.50 -15.13 -5.28
CA ASN A 53 10.39 -16.08 -5.39
C ASN A 53 9.22 -15.48 -6.17
N PRO A 54 9.39 -15.21 -7.47
CA PRO A 54 8.32 -14.62 -8.28
C PRO A 54 7.13 -15.59 -8.39
N PRO A 55 5.88 -15.14 -8.18
CA PRO A 55 4.70 -15.96 -8.35
C PRO A 55 4.58 -16.48 -9.78
N VAL A 56 4.24 -17.78 -9.93
CA VAL A 56 3.98 -18.41 -11.23
C VAL A 56 2.82 -17.74 -11.99
N ALA A 57 1.94 -17.04 -11.28
CA ALA A 57 0.81 -16.31 -11.86
C ALA A 57 1.21 -15.03 -12.63
N LEU A 58 2.48 -14.59 -12.58
CA LEU A 58 2.96 -13.48 -13.40
C LEU A 58 2.82 -13.80 -14.89
N GLY A 59 2.30 -12.84 -15.64
CA GLY A 59 2.01 -13.02 -17.05
C GLY A 59 1.08 -11.94 -17.59
N GLU A 60 0.54 -12.17 -18.78
CA GLU A 60 -0.35 -11.23 -19.48
C GLU A 60 -1.66 -10.93 -18.73
N ASN A 61 -2.07 -11.83 -17.83
CA ASN A 61 -3.31 -11.68 -17.05
C ASN A 61 -3.08 -11.00 -15.69
N ALA A 62 -1.84 -10.68 -15.33
CA ALA A 62 -1.50 -10.05 -14.06
C ALA A 62 -1.35 -8.53 -14.18
N VAL A 63 -1.39 -7.83 -13.05
CA VAL A 63 -0.98 -6.43 -12.96
C VAL A 63 -0.09 -6.28 -11.73
N VAL A 64 0.98 -5.52 -11.87
CA VAL A 64 1.93 -5.26 -10.79
C VAL A 64 1.93 -3.78 -10.48
N VAL A 65 1.76 -3.44 -9.20
CA VAL A 65 1.90 -2.07 -8.73
C VAL A 65 3.11 -1.98 -7.83
N VAL A 66 4.03 -1.09 -8.17
CA VAL A 66 5.28 -0.87 -7.45
C VAL A 66 5.31 0.54 -6.89
N ALA A 67 5.89 0.74 -5.70
CA ALA A 67 6.12 2.07 -5.15
C ALA A 67 7.57 2.27 -4.70
N SER A 68 8.13 3.43 -5.06
CA SER A 68 9.40 3.92 -4.53
C SER A 68 9.34 5.44 -4.46
N HIS A 69 9.68 6.01 -3.30
CA HIS A 69 9.48 7.44 -3.08
C HIS A 69 10.32 8.33 -3.98
N LYS A 70 11.63 8.12 -3.97
CA LYS A 70 12.56 8.79 -4.89
C LYS A 70 12.74 8.02 -6.21
N GLY A 71 11.98 6.95 -6.42
CA GLY A 71 12.08 6.07 -7.58
C GLY A 71 13.44 5.38 -7.77
N ASN A 72 14.26 5.31 -6.72
CA ASN A 72 15.65 4.83 -6.79
C ASN A 72 15.91 3.57 -5.94
N THR A 73 14.87 2.94 -5.38
CA THR A 73 14.99 1.71 -4.58
C THR A 73 15.38 0.53 -5.50
N PRO A 74 16.60 -0.02 -5.40
CA PRO A 74 17.11 -1.00 -6.37
C PRO A 74 16.23 -2.25 -6.50
N GLU A 75 15.74 -2.77 -5.37
CA GLU A 75 14.88 -3.96 -5.34
C GLU A 75 13.53 -3.67 -6.00
N THR A 76 12.94 -2.50 -5.78
CA THR A 76 11.68 -2.14 -6.44
C THR A 76 11.85 -1.98 -7.95
N ILE A 77 12.97 -1.38 -8.39
CA ILE A 77 13.30 -1.26 -9.82
C ILE A 77 13.47 -2.66 -10.43
N LYS A 78 14.22 -3.55 -9.78
CA LYS A 78 14.43 -4.92 -10.25
C LYS A 78 13.13 -5.72 -10.28
N ALA A 79 12.25 -5.53 -9.30
CA ALA A 79 10.93 -6.15 -9.28
C ALA A 79 10.06 -5.69 -10.47
N ALA A 80 10.08 -4.41 -10.81
CA ALA A 80 9.40 -3.86 -11.99
C ALA A 80 9.96 -4.44 -13.29
N GLU A 81 11.29 -4.53 -13.40
CA GLU A 81 11.97 -5.16 -14.53
C GLU A 81 11.55 -6.63 -14.72
N ILE A 82 11.56 -7.44 -13.65
CA ILE A 82 11.15 -8.86 -13.70
C ILE A 82 9.68 -8.99 -14.12
N ALA A 83 8.79 -8.15 -13.61
CA ALA A 83 7.38 -8.17 -14.01
C ALA A 83 7.22 -7.92 -15.51
N ARG A 84 7.93 -6.92 -16.06
CA ARG A 84 7.92 -6.64 -17.49
C ARG A 84 8.52 -7.75 -18.35
N GLN A 85 9.59 -8.40 -17.87
CA GLN A 85 10.18 -9.57 -18.56
C GLN A 85 9.19 -10.73 -18.69
N HIS A 86 8.21 -10.84 -17.79
CA HIS A 86 7.11 -11.80 -17.85
C HIS A 86 5.88 -11.28 -18.62
N GLY A 87 6.00 -10.16 -19.33
CA GLY A 87 4.89 -9.55 -20.07
C GLY A 87 3.78 -8.97 -19.19
N THR A 88 4.05 -8.77 -17.88
CA THR A 88 3.08 -8.23 -16.93
C THR A 88 3.11 -6.70 -16.94
N PRO A 89 1.97 -6.01 -17.15
CA PRO A 89 1.86 -4.56 -16.98
C PRO A 89 2.29 -4.09 -15.59
N VAL A 90 3.08 -3.01 -15.55
CA VAL A 90 3.58 -2.40 -14.31
C VAL A 90 3.08 -0.98 -14.14
N ILE A 91 2.49 -0.69 -12.98
CA ILE A 91 2.11 0.65 -12.53
C ILE A 91 3.09 1.11 -11.46
N GLY A 92 3.80 2.19 -11.71
CA GLY A 92 4.73 2.80 -10.77
C GLY A 92 4.11 3.95 -9.99
N LEU A 93 4.20 3.92 -8.67
CA LEU A 93 3.91 5.04 -7.79
C LEU A 93 5.22 5.67 -7.32
N THR A 94 5.53 6.88 -7.78
CA THR A 94 6.75 7.61 -7.42
C THR A 94 6.49 9.09 -7.19
N TRP A 95 7.22 9.72 -6.27
CA TRP A 95 7.14 11.18 -6.10
C TRP A 95 8.03 11.91 -7.11
N VAL A 96 9.12 11.28 -7.54
CA VAL A 96 10.08 11.85 -8.50
C VAL A 96 9.92 11.18 -9.87
N MET A 97 9.49 11.96 -10.87
CA MET A 97 9.31 11.48 -12.24
C MET A 97 10.63 11.28 -12.99
N ASP A 98 11.66 12.06 -12.66
CA ASP A 98 13.02 11.84 -13.14
C ASP A 98 13.72 10.81 -12.24
N SER A 99 13.31 9.54 -12.37
CA SER A 99 13.85 8.46 -11.55
C SER A 99 13.95 7.13 -12.33
N PRO A 100 14.91 6.26 -11.96
CA PRO A 100 15.13 4.99 -12.66
C PRO A 100 13.87 4.10 -12.76
N LEU A 101 13.01 4.11 -11.73
CA LEU A 101 11.79 3.30 -11.71
C LEU A 101 10.87 3.57 -12.91
N VAL A 102 10.79 4.83 -13.38
CA VAL A 102 9.86 5.23 -14.44
C VAL A 102 10.11 4.48 -15.74
N ALA A 103 11.38 4.22 -16.08
CA ALA A 103 11.74 3.48 -17.29
C ALA A 103 11.22 2.03 -17.29
N HIS A 104 10.91 1.48 -16.12
CA HIS A 104 10.44 0.10 -15.92
C HIS A 104 8.94 0.00 -15.64
N CYS A 105 8.17 1.07 -15.85
CA CYS A 105 6.73 1.08 -15.65
C CYS A 105 5.99 1.37 -16.97
N ASP A 106 4.86 0.72 -17.19
CA ASP A 106 3.96 1.01 -18.32
C ASP A 106 3.09 2.23 -18.03
N TYR A 107 2.73 2.41 -16.76
CA TYR A 107 2.01 3.57 -16.24
C TYR A 107 2.71 4.10 -15.01
N VAL A 108 2.74 5.42 -14.83
CA VAL A 108 3.31 6.04 -13.63
C VAL A 108 2.33 7.06 -13.08
N GLU A 109 2.06 6.97 -11.78
CA GLU A 109 1.29 7.97 -11.05
C GLU A 109 2.16 8.63 -9.98
N THR A 110 2.10 9.95 -9.92
CA THR A 110 2.67 10.72 -8.82
C THR A 110 1.69 10.84 -7.66
N TYR A 111 2.23 11.13 -6.49
CA TYR A 111 1.44 11.33 -5.28
C TYR A 111 1.96 12.55 -4.50
N THR A 112 1.12 13.06 -3.62
CA THR A 112 1.44 14.18 -2.74
C THR A 112 2.19 13.71 -1.49
N PHE A 113 3.07 14.57 -0.99
CA PHE A 113 3.90 14.30 0.18
C PHE A 113 4.31 15.62 0.84
N GLY A 114 4.64 15.57 2.14
CA GLY A 114 5.05 16.74 2.93
C GLY A 114 3.91 17.38 3.72
N ASP A 115 4.21 18.52 4.34
CA ASP A 115 3.28 19.26 5.18
C ASP A 115 2.17 19.89 4.33
N GLY A 116 0.94 19.86 4.85
CA GLY A 116 -0.22 20.38 4.13
C GLY A 116 -0.58 19.62 2.85
N LYS A 117 -0.02 18.42 2.63
CA LYS A 117 -0.33 17.57 1.47
C LYS A 117 -1.83 17.28 1.36
N ASP A 118 -2.29 17.13 0.14
CA ASP A 118 -3.59 16.54 -0.17
C ASP A 118 -3.57 15.04 0.21
N ILE A 119 -4.33 14.65 1.22
CA ILE A 119 -4.43 13.27 1.71
C ILE A 119 -5.02 12.34 0.65
N ALA A 120 -5.97 12.81 -0.16
CA ALA A 120 -6.55 12.01 -1.25
C ALA A 120 -5.50 11.67 -2.33
N GLY A 121 -4.49 12.52 -2.47
CA GLY A 121 -3.37 12.34 -3.38
C GLY A 121 -2.19 11.53 -2.82
N GLU A 122 -2.22 11.11 -1.56
CA GLU A 122 -1.08 10.44 -0.92
C GLU A 122 -0.86 9.01 -1.44
N LYS A 123 0.38 8.50 -1.36
CA LYS A 123 0.79 7.15 -1.80
C LYS A 123 -0.17 6.02 -1.40
N THR A 124 -0.59 5.96 -0.13
CA THR A 124 -1.54 4.94 0.36
C THR A 124 -2.88 5.04 -0.36
N MET A 125 -3.37 6.26 -0.56
CA MET A 125 -4.62 6.51 -1.30
C MET A 125 -4.47 6.20 -2.78
N LYS A 126 -3.34 6.52 -3.42
CA LYS A 126 -3.07 6.12 -4.81
C LYS A 126 -3.04 4.61 -4.99
N GLY A 127 -2.46 3.88 -4.03
CA GLY A 127 -2.51 2.42 -4.00
C GLY A 127 -3.94 1.90 -3.89
N LEU A 128 -4.72 2.41 -2.94
CA LEU A 128 -6.12 2.03 -2.75
C LEU A 128 -7.00 2.39 -3.96
N LEU A 129 -6.85 3.59 -4.52
CA LEU A 129 -7.53 4.02 -5.74
C LEU A 129 -7.21 3.09 -6.92
N SER A 130 -5.94 2.72 -7.09
CA SER A 130 -5.55 1.76 -8.13
C SER A 130 -6.26 0.41 -7.98
N ALA A 131 -6.51 -0.03 -6.75
CA ALA A 131 -7.25 -1.25 -6.46
C ALA A 131 -8.75 -1.12 -6.74
N VAL A 132 -9.36 -0.02 -6.33
CA VAL A 132 -10.79 0.28 -6.58
C VAL A 132 -11.08 0.41 -8.07
N GLU A 133 -10.22 1.14 -8.79
CA GLU A 133 -10.33 1.29 -10.24
C GLU A 133 -10.20 -0.03 -10.97
N LEU A 134 -9.27 -0.88 -10.53
CA LEU A 134 -9.10 -2.19 -11.10
C LEU A 134 -10.35 -3.04 -10.91
N LEU A 135 -10.88 -3.13 -9.68
CA LEU A 135 -12.11 -3.88 -9.41
C LEU A 135 -13.29 -3.33 -10.22
N GLN A 136 -13.45 -2.01 -10.26
CA GLN A 136 -14.51 -1.35 -11.01
C GLN A 136 -14.47 -1.70 -12.51
N GLN A 137 -13.28 -1.74 -13.10
CA GLN A 137 -13.12 -1.99 -14.55
C GLN A 137 -13.18 -3.48 -14.92
N THR A 138 -12.92 -4.39 -13.97
CA THR A 138 -12.92 -5.84 -14.22
C THR A 138 -14.20 -6.54 -13.80
N GLU A 139 -14.71 -6.24 -12.60
CA GLU A 139 -15.88 -6.90 -12.01
C GLU A 139 -17.04 -5.94 -11.75
N GLY A 140 -16.77 -4.63 -11.73
CA GLY A 140 -17.69 -3.63 -11.20
C GLY A 140 -17.67 -3.59 -9.67
N TYR A 141 -17.81 -2.40 -9.09
CA TYR A 141 -17.87 -2.22 -7.65
C TYR A 141 -19.13 -1.44 -7.26
N ALA A 142 -20.03 -2.10 -6.51
CA ALA A 142 -21.35 -1.55 -6.19
C ALA A 142 -21.30 -0.25 -5.38
N HIS A 143 -20.21 -0.03 -4.63
CA HIS A 143 -20.02 1.16 -3.78
C HIS A 143 -18.97 2.12 -4.37
N TYR A 144 -18.76 2.10 -5.69
CA TYR A 144 -17.77 2.96 -6.34
C TYR A 144 -18.04 4.45 -6.08
N ASP A 145 -19.29 4.89 -6.27
CA ASP A 145 -19.66 6.30 -6.04
C ASP A 145 -19.54 6.71 -4.57
N ASP A 146 -19.94 5.83 -3.64
CA ASP A 146 -19.75 6.03 -2.19
C ASP A 146 -18.26 6.13 -1.83
N PHE A 147 -17.41 5.32 -2.46
CA PHE A 147 -15.97 5.38 -2.27
C PHE A 147 -15.39 6.71 -2.76
N GLN A 148 -15.77 7.17 -3.95
CA GLN A 148 -15.31 8.46 -4.49
C GLN A 148 -15.79 9.64 -3.64
N ASP A 149 -17.03 9.59 -3.16
CA ASP A 149 -17.54 10.57 -2.19
C ASP A 149 -16.72 10.55 -0.88
N GLY A 150 -16.36 9.39 -0.37
CA GLY A 150 -15.46 9.24 0.78
C GLY A 150 -14.08 9.85 0.54
N VAL A 151 -13.48 9.60 -0.63
CA VAL A 151 -12.19 10.21 -1.04
C VAL A 151 -12.30 11.74 -1.07
N SER A 152 -13.40 12.29 -1.57
CA SER A 152 -13.61 13.75 -1.60
C SER A 152 -13.62 14.39 -0.20
N LYS A 153 -13.97 13.61 0.83
CA LYS A 153 -14.10 14.07 2.23
C LYS A 153 -12.84 13.79 3.06
N ILE A 154 -11.91 12.97 2.58
CA ILE A 154 -10.82 12.41 3.41
C ILE A 154 -9.91 13.48 4.01
N ASN A 155 -9.61 14.55 3.27
CA ASN A 155 -8.79 15.67 3.75
C ASN A 155 -9.36 16.27 5.03
N ARG A 156 -10.64 16.63 4.98
CA ARG A 156 -11.34 17.22 6.12
C ARG A 156 -11.41 16.25 7.31
N ILE A 157 -11.63 14.97 7.04
CA ILE A 157 -11.69 13.93 8.09
C ILE A 157 -10.34 13.83 8.80
N VAL A 158 -9.25 13.70 8.05
CA VAL A 158 -7.90 13.53 8.60
C VAL A 158 -7.43 14.77 9.34
N TRP A 159 -7.63 15.98 8.78
CA TRP A 159 -7.21 17.20 9.48
C TRP A 159 -7.95 17.42 10.80
N ARG A 160 -9.26 17.16 10.83
CA ARG A 160 -10.03 17.20 12.09
C ARG A 160 -9.57 16.13 13.08
N ALA A 161 -9.24 14.94 12.61
CA ALA A 161 -8.69 13.90 13.48
C ALA A 161 -7.33 14.33 14.07
N CYS A 162 -6.46 14.97 13.29
CA CYS A 162 -5.19 15.53 13.78
C CYS A 162 -5.41 16.57 14.88
N GLU A 163 -6.35 17.51 14.70
CA GLU A 163 -6.71 18.49 15.73
C GLU A 163 -7.20 17.80 17.01
N GLN A 164 -8.06 16.79 16.88
CA GLN A 164 -8.63 16.06 18.02
C GLN A 164 -7.61 15.26 18.82
N VAL A 165 -6.54 14.76 18.18
CA VAL A 165 -5.53 13.93 18.86
C VAL A 165 -4.29 14.71 19.29
N ALA A 166 -4.20 16.02 19.01
CA ALA A 166 -3.00 16.82 19.23
C ALA A 166 -2.49 16.76 20.68
N GLU A 167 -3.37 16.96 21.67
CA GLU A 167 -3.00 16.88 23.09
C GLU A 167 -2.59 15.46 23.51
N ARG A 168 -3.28 14.43 23.00
CA ARG A 168 -2.95 13.02 23.27
C ARG A 168 -1.60 12.63 22.66
N ALA A 169 -1.26 13.17 21.49
CA ALA A 169 0.04 12.94 20.87
C ALA A 169 1.17 13.58 21.70
N GLN A 170 0.97 14.78 22.25
CA GLN A 170 1.93 15.41 23.17
C GLN A 170 2.08 14.61 24.46
N ALA A 171 0.96 14.15 25.05
CA ALA A 171 0.98 13.31 26.24
C ALA A 171 1.73 12.00 26.00
N PHE A 172 1.45 11.32 24.89
CA PHE A 172 2.17 10.11 24.47
C PHE A 172 3.68 10.37 24.34
N ALA A 173 4.07 11.47 23.70
CA ALA A 173 5.47 11.82 23.54
C ALA A 173 6.16 12.07 24.90
N GLN A 174 5.49 12.69 25.87
CA GLN A 174 6.07 12.92 27.20
C GLN A 174 6.14 11.66 28.05
N GLU A 175 5.09 10.83 28.00
CA GLU A 175 4.97 9.62 28.80
C GLU A 175 5.98 8.54 28.36
N TYR A 176 6.11 8.33 27.04
CA TYR A 176 6.89 7.21 26.49
C TYR A 176 8.26 7.60 25.93
N LYS A 177 8.76 8.83 26.19
CA LYS A 177 10.04 9.31 25.64
C LYS A 177 11.26 8.46 25.99
N ASP A 178 11.23 7.79 27.14
CA ASP A 178 12.36 7.02 27.67
C ASP A 178 12.22 5.52 27.39
N ASP A 179 11.06 5.07 26.91
CA ASP A 179 10.76 3.68 26.64
C ASP A 179 11.66 3.11 25.53
N LYS A 180 12.16 1.90 25.77
CA LYS A 180 13.03 1.19 24.83
C LYS A 180 12.30 0.20 23.94
N VAL A 181 11.07 -0.16 24.31
CA VAL A 181 10.25 -1.13 23.59
C VAL A 181 8.82 -0.64 23.52
N ILE A 182 8.29 -0.46 22.31
CA ILE A 182 6.88 -0.11 22.09
C ILE A 182 6.30 -1.03 21.01
N TYR A 183 5.26 -1.78 21.35
CA TYR A 183 4.53 -2.63 20.40
C TYR A 183 3.38 -1.88 19.74
N THR A 184 3.10 -2.19 18.48
CA THR A 184 1.87 -1.76 17.81
C THR A 184 0.96 -2.96 17.59
N VAL A 185 -0.36 -2.76 17.71
CA VAL A 185 -1.35 -3.84 17.58
C VAL A 185 -2.50 -3.37 16.71
N ALA A 186 -2.82 -4.10 15.64
CA ALA A 186 -3.94 -3.79 14.74
C ALA A 186 -4.37 -5.02 13.93
N SER A 187 -5.46 -4.91 13.18
CA SER A 187 -5.91 -5.94 12.22
C SER A 187 -6.57 -5.32 11.00
N GLY A 188 -6.92 -6.17 10.02
CA GLY A 188 -7.60 -5.76 8.80
C GLY A 188 -6.83 -4.69 8.03
N ALA A 189 -7.55 -3.71 7.48
CA ALA A 189 -6.94 -2.59 6.73
C ALA A 189 -6.02 -1.71 7.59
N GLY A 190 -6.21 -1.70 8.92
CA GLY A 190 -5.40 -0.92 9.87
C GLY A 190 -4.03 -1.54 10.16
N TYR A 191 -3.83 -2.82 9.84
CA TYR A 191 -2.56 -3.52 10.13
C TYR A 191 -1.35 -2.87 9.44
N GLY A 192 -1.51 -2.41 8.21
CA GLY A 192 -0.44 -1.72 7.48
C GLY A 192 0.03 -0.45 8.18
N ALA A 193 -0.89 0.33 8.76
CA ALA A 193 -0.53 1.56 9.49
C ALA A 193 0.25 1.24 10.77
N ALA A 194 -0.18 0.23 11.54
CA ALA A 194 0.53 -0.24 12.73
C ALA A 194 1.92 -0.80 12.38
N TYR A 195 2.03 -1.52 11.27
CA TYR A 195 3.31 -2.03 10.77
C TYR A 195 4.25 -0.88 10.39
N LEU A 196 3.78 0.11 9.62
CA LEU A 196 4.58 1.30 9.27
C LEU A 196 5.04 2.06 10.52
N GLN A 197 4.16 2.25 11.51
CA GLN A 197 4.53 2.89 12.77
C GLN A 197 5.64 2.13 13.49
N SER A 198 5.57 0.79 13.52
CA SER A 198 6.58 -0.06 14.14
C SER A 198 7.92 0.04 13.42
N ILE A 199 7.97 -0.31 12.13
CA ILE A 199 9.24 -0.46 11.42
C ILE A 199 9.87 0.87 10.98
N CYS A 200 9.07 1.84 10.53
CA CYS A 200 9.58 3.09 9.96
C CYS A 200 9.70 4.19 11.02
N ILE A 201 8.74 4.30 11.94
CA ILE A 201 8.77 5.39 12.93
C ILE A 201 9.56 4.96 14.17
N PHE A 202 9.13 3.91 14.86
CA PHE A 202 9.79 3.49 16.09
C PHE A 202 11.19 2.92 15.84
N MET A 203 11.34 1.93 14.95
CA MET A 203 12.63 1.29 14.74
C MET A 203 13.59 2.16 13.92
N GLU A 204 13.19 2.61 12.72
CA GLU A 204 14.09 3.35 11.81
C GLU A 204 14.38 4.79 12.27
N MET A 205 13.35 5.57 12.63
CA MET A 205 13.52 7.01 12.92
C MET A 205 13.77 7.34 14.39
N GLN A 206 13.33 6.50 15.33
CA GLN A 206 13.45 6.77 16.78
C GLN A 206 14.37 5.79 17.52
N TRP A 207 14.82 4.72 16.85
CA TRP A 207 15.66 3.66 17.44
C TRP A 207 15.05 3.02 18.70
N ILE A 208 13.73 2.88 18.71
CA ILE A 208 12.94 2.16 19.73
C ILE A 208 12.67 0.74 19.21
N HIS A 209 12.89 -0.27 20.04
CA HIS A 209 12.54 -1.65 19.67
C HIS A 209 11.02 -1.77 19.52
N SER A 210 10.58 -2.46 18.47
CA SER A 210 9.15 -2.60 18.20
C SER A 210 8.86 -3.92 17.50
N ALA A 211 7.62 -4.37 17.61
CA ALA A 211 7.02 -5.33 16.70
C ALA A 211 5.56 -4.95 16.47
N CYS A 212 5.09 -5.17 15.24
CA CYS A 212 3.67 -5.08 14.92
C CYS A 212 3.04 -6.45 15.13
N ILE A 213 2.01 -6.52 15.96
CA ILE A 213 1.31 -7.74 16.31
C ILE A 213 -0.09 -7.68 15.73
N HIS A 214 -0.50 -8.73 15.01
CA HIS A 214 -1.88 -8.83 14.54
C HIS A 214 -2.82 -8.98 15.73
N SER A 215 -3.88 -8.18 15.83
CA SER A 215 -4.73 -8.14 17.04
C SER A 215 -5.44 -9.47 17.32
N GLY A 216 -5.76 -10.25 16.27
CA GLY A 216 -6.27 -11.62 16.44
C GLY A 216 -5.22 -12.61 16.97
N GLU A 217 -3.94 -12.40 16.63
CA GLU A 217 -2.83 -13.25 17.08
C GLU A 217 -2.33 -12.85 18.47
N PHE A 218 -2.72 -11.67 18.97
CA PHE A 218 -2.32 -11.18 20.29
C PHE A 218 -2.92 -12.03 21.42
N PHE A 219 -4.08 -12.66 21.19
CA PHE A 219 -4.73 -13.58 22.12
C PHE A 219 -4.71 -15.01 21.58
N PRO A 220 -3.56 -15.69 21.53
CA PRO A 220 -3.47 -17.04 20.96
C PRO A 220 -4.13 -18.12 21.85
N ARG A 221 -4.81 -17.74 22.94
CA ARG A 221 -5.59 -18.65 23.79
C ARG A 221 -7.06 -18.25 23.76
N ALA A 222 -7.87 -19.07 23.09
CA ALA A 222 -9.22 -19.33 23.58
C ALA A 222 -9.05 -20.09 24.90
N VAL A 223 -9.47 -19.46 26.01
CA VAL A 223 -9.77 -20.17 27.26
C VAL A 223 -11.26 -20.46 27.25
#